data_AF-A0A959CVD9-F1
#
_entry.id   AF-A0A959CVD9-F1
#
_cell.length_a   1.000
_cell.length_b   1.000
_cell.length_c   1.000
_cell.angle_alpha   90.00
_cell.angle_beta   90.00
_cell.angle_gamma   90.00
#
_symmetry.space_group_name_H-M   'P 1'
#
loop_
_entity.id
_entity.type
_entity.pdbx_description
1 polymer ?
#
loop_
_entity_poly.entity_id
_entity_poly.type
_entity_poly.pdbx_seq_one_letter_code
_entity_poly.pdbx_strand_id
1 'polypeptide(L)'
;KRGIWKFRMDYARDVAWACGKGLIWDAAGVELPGGERTLIQSFYPRESLDGWDRATEYARASVEHYSEQWFEYPYPTLSNVAGPVGGMEYPGIHFTEYNRSGNRLWVTLDHEVAHNWFPMIVGSNERQYAWMDESFVTFMGYYAARNFKGAKYTSYISDYKNMRRRFMGTELGPVTRPPREIGKGFSDIVYFKPAIALLVLREYVLGAERFDYAFRSYIQNWAYKHPQPEDFFNCMENASGEELGWFWQSWFYQDESLDQEIADARQSDENIIRITLASKLGMPMPVVVEFTLADGSTERKNLPVDIWNQGDTYVFTFRAGQPVQSIRLDPDEWLPDVERRNNEWRF
;
A
#
# COMPACT_ATOMS: atom_id res chain seq x y z
N LYS A 1 -0.55 2.52 49.95
CA LYS A 1 -1.66 3.33 49.38
C LYS A 1 -2.14 2.65 48.11
N ARG A 2 -3.44 2.43 47.93
CA ARG A 2 -4.01 1.91 46.68
C ARG A 2 -4.25 3.11 45.75
N GLY A 3 -3.59 3.16 44.60
CA GLY A 3 -3.93 4.09 43.53
C GLY A 3 -5.13 3.56 42.75
N ILE A 4 -6.02 4.44 42.31
CA ILE A 4 -7.11 4.12 41.39
C ILE A 4 -6.92 5.04 40.19
N TRP A 5 -6.77 4.44 39.01
CA TRP A 5 -6.74 5.14 37.73
C TRP A 5 -8.06 4.87 36.99
N LYS A 6 -8.59 5.91 36.35
CA LYS A 6 -9.81 5.85 35.54
C LYS A 6 -9.49 6.37 34.16
N PHE A 7 -9.81 5.58 33.15
CA PHE A 7 -9.57 5.91 31.75
C PHE A 7 -10.92 6.04 31.03
N ARG A 8 -10.98 6.93 30.04
CA ARG A 8 -12.10 7.08 29.11
C ARG A 8 -11.52 7.34 27.73
N MET A 9 -12.07 6.67 26.73
CA MET A 9 -11.78 6.90 25.33
C MET A 9 -13.12 6.74 24.58
N ASP A 10 -13.49 7.75 23.81
CA ASP A 10 -14.68 7.70 22.96
C ASP A 10 -14.27 7.11 21.60
N TYR A 11 -15.22 6.52 20.87
CA TYR A 11 -14.99 5.89 19.56
C TYR A 11 -13.98 4.73 19.52
N ALA A 12 -13.74 4.07 20.66
CA ALA A 12 -12.91 2.87 20.74
C ALA A 12 -13.76 1.60 20.66
N ARG A 13 -13.40 0.67 19.76
CA ARG A 13 -14.09 -0.61 19.59
C ARG A 13 -13.54 -1.75 20.46
N ASP A 14 -12.26 -1.63 20.86
CA ASP A 14 -11.54 -2.57 21.70
C ASP A 14 -10.80 -1.84 22.83
N VAL A 15 -10.33 -2.59 23.82
CA VAL A 15 -9.59 -2.04 24.96
C VAL A 15 -8.38 -2.91 25.29
N ALA A 16 -7.26 -2.24 25.54
CA ALA A 16 -6.09 -2.85 26.14
C ALA A 16 -5.51 -1.94 27.23
N TRP A 17 -4.69 -2.55 28.09
CA TRP A 17 -4.00 -1.85 29.15
C TRP A 17 -2.68 -2.54 29.44
N ALA A 18 -1.73 -1.77 29.95
CA ALA A 18 -0.45 -2.27 30.42
C ALA A 18 -0.18 -1.74 31.82
N CYS A 19 0.46 -2.55 32.66
CA CYS A 19 1.04 -2.09 33.90
C CYS A 19 2.35 -2.82 34.15
N GLY A 20 3.34 -2.11 34.68
CA GLY A 20 4.64 -2.68 34.99
C GLY A 20 5.40 -1.80 35.96
N LYS A 21 6.20 -2.41 36.83
CA LYS A 21 7.18 -1.68 37.64
C LYS A 21 8.44 -1.51 36.81
N GLY A 22 9.06 -0.33 36.88
CA GLY A 22 10.35 -0.08 36.22
C GLY A 22 10.26 0.17 34.71
N LEU A 23 9.06 0.45 34.17
CA LEU A 23 8.93 0.98 32.83
C LEU A 23 9.50 2.41 32.79
N ILE A 24 10.41 2.64 31.87
CA ILE A 24 10.82 3.97 31.44
C ILE A 24 9.64 4.56 30.68
N TRP A 25 9.34 5.82 30.97
CA TRP A 25 8.31 6.59 30.28
C TRP A 25 8.99 7.73 29.54
N ASP A 26 8.74 7.80 28.24
CA ASP A 26 9.13 8.89 27.37
C ASP A 26 7.89 9.41 26.64
N ALA A 27 7.79 10.72 26.40
CA ALA A 27 6.60 11.32 25.83
C ALA A 27 6.87 12.64 25.09
N ALA A 28 6.09 12.88 24.04
CA ALA A 28 6.11 14.10 23.24
C ALA A 28 4.67 14.52 22.89
N GLY A 29 4.44 15.82 22.77
CA GLY A 29 3.18 16.34 22.24
C GLY A 29 3.23 16.48 20.72
N VAL A 30 2.09 16.27 20.08
CA VAL A 30 1.85 16.54 18.65
C VAL A 30 0.71 17.54 18.52
N GLU A 31 0.86 18.53 17.65
CA GLU A 31 -0.23 19.40 17.23
C GLU A 31 -0.85 18.83 15.96
N LEU A 32 -2.15 18.59 15.99
CA LEU A 32 -2.89 17.99 14.88
C LEU A 32 -3.39 19.09 13.92
N PRO A 33 -3.72 18.76 12.65
CA PRO A 33 -4.18 19.74 11.66
C PRO A 33 -5.35 20.65 12.11
N GLY A 34 -6.25 20.13 12.95
CA GLY A 34 -7.39 20.82 13.54
C GLY A 34 -7.04 21.73 14.74
N GLY A 35 -5.77 21.76 15.16
CA GLY A 35 -5.25 22.58 16.26
C GLY A 35 -5.30 21.92 17.64
N GLU A 36 -5.90 20.73 17.75
CA GLU A 36 -5.87 19.93 18.98
C GLU A 36 -4.47 19.36 19.25
N ARG A 37 -4.18 19.03 20.51
CA ARG A 37 -2.91 18.42 20.90
C ARG A 37 -3.11 17.02 21.46
N THR A 38 -2.33 16.07 20.93
CA THR A 38 -2.29 14.68 21.39
C THR A 38 -0.97 14.38 22.06
N LEU A 39 -1.01 13.59 23.14
CA LEU A 39 0.20 13.08 23.81
C LEU A 39 0.62 11.74 23.21
N ILE A 40 1.82 11.68 22.66
CA ILE A 40 2.47 10.45 22.22
C ILE A 40 3.40 10.00 23.33
N GLN A 41 3.27 8.75 23.76
CA GLN A 41 4.04 8.21 24.87
C GLN A 41 4.51 6.79 24.61
N SER A 42 5.71 6.47 25.08
CA SER A 42 6.30 5.15 25.01
C SER A 42 6.62 4.64 26.41
N PHE A 43 6.32 3.37 26.66
CA PHE A 43 6.61 2.68 27.90
C PHE A 43 7.46 1.45 27.62
N TYR A 44 8.66 1.40 28.17
CA TYR A 44 9.59 0.31 27.87
C TYR A 44 10.51 -0.05 29.03
N PRO A 45 10.89 -1.32 29.20
CA PRO A 45 11.79 -1.75 30.25
C PRO A 45 13.23 -1.29 29.94
N ARG A 46 14.11 -1.34 30.94
CA ARG A 46 15.52 -0.90 30.78
C ARG A 46 16.26 -1.71 29.71
N GLU A 47 15.88 -2.96 29.53
CA GLU A 47 16.39 -3.90 28.53
C GLU A 47 16.12 -3.42 27.09
N SER A 48 15.17 -2.51 26.89
CA SER A 48 14.81 -1.93 25.59
C SER A 48 15.58 -0.65 25.23
N LEU A 49 16.46 -0.15 26.11
CA LEU A 49 17.20 1.10 25.91
C LEU A 49 18.00 1.12 24.59
N ASP A 50 18.49 -0.04 24.14
CA ASP A 50 19.14 -0.18 22.83
C ASP A 50 18.10 -0.30 21.71
N GLY A 51 17.37 0.80 21.45
CA GLY A 51 16.40 0.89 20.36
C GLY A 51 15.15 1.71 20.68
N TRP A 52 14.51 1.45 21.83
CA TRP A 52 13.25 2.10 22.21
C TRP A 52 13.41 3.54 22.69
N ASP A 53 14.64 4.01 22.88
CA ASP A 53 14.97 5.41 23.13
C ASP A 53 14.52 6.36 22.00
N ARG A 54 14.11 5.82 20.84
CA ARG A 54 13.53 6.56 19.72
C ARG A 54 12.06 6.20 19.42
N ALA A 55 11.42 5.35 20.22
CA ALA A 55 10.06 4.88 19.97
C ALA A 55 9.04 6.05 19.91
N THR A 56 9.18 7.03 20.80
CA THR A 56 8.30 8.21 20.83
C THR A 56 8.48 9.10 19.61
N GLU A 57 9.72 9.25 19.12
CA GLU A 57 10.01 9.98 17.87
C GLU A 57 9.32 9.31 16.68
N TYR A 58 9.41 7.99 16.59
CA TYR A 58 8.79 7.22 15.50
C TYR A 58 7.27 7.35 15.52
N ALA A 59 6.64 7.12 16.68
CA ALA A 59 5.19 7.21 16.82
C ALA A 59 4.68 8.62 16.52
N ARG A 60 5.41 9.63 17.00
CA ARG A 60 5.09 11.03 16.72
C ARG A 60 5.10 11.31 15.22
N ALA A 61 6.16 10.89 14.53
CA ALA A 61 6.27 11.11 13.08
C ALA A 61 5.17 10.39 12.30
N SER A 62 4.81 9.16 12.69
CA SER A 62 3.71 8.42 12.08
C SER A 62 2.35 9.09 12.31
N VAL A 63 2.04 9.52 13.54
CA VAL A 63 0.78 10.22 13.85
C VAL A 63 0.68 11.54 13.10
N GLU A 64 1.75 12.34 13.06
CA GLU A 64 1.81 13.59 12.29
C GLU A 64 1.52 13.32 10.81
N HIS A 65 2.26 12.39 10.20
CA HIS A 65 2.12 12.06 8.79
C HIS A 65 0.71 11.56 8.44
N TYR A 66 0.17 10.60 9.18
CA TYR A 66 -1.14 10.03 8.85
C TYR A 66 -2.30 10.99 9.13
N SER A 67 -2.16 11.86 10.14
CA SER A 67 -3.15 12.91 10.41
C SER A 67 -3.20 13.95 9.30
N GLU A 68 -2.05 14.33 8.75
CA GLU A 68 -1.98 15.25 7.60
C GLU A 68 -2.48 14.61 6.31
N GLN A 69 -2.10 13.36 6.03
CA GLN A 69 -2.35 12.75 4.72
C GLN A 69 -3.76 12.16 4.58
N TRP A 70 -4.30 11.55 5.63
CA TRP A 70 -5.45 10.65 5.51
C TRP A 70 -6.66 11.09 6.33
N PHE A 71 -6.51 11.19 7.64
CA PHE A 71 -7.59 11.54 8.55
C PHE A 71 -7.00 11.92 9.91
N GLU A 72 -7.49 12.97 10.56
CA GLU A 72 -6.91 13.43 11.82
C GLU A 72 -7.03 12.38 12.94
N TYR A 73 -5.92 12.13 13.65
CA TYR A 73 -5.90 11.19 14.77
C TYR A 73 -6.89 11.59 15.87
N PRO A 74 -7.87 10.74 16.23
CA PRO A 74 -9.00 11.17 17.05
C PRO A 74 -8.80 10.98 18.56
N TYR A 75 -7.73 10.31 18.98
CA TYR A 75 -7.53 9.94 20.38
C TYR A 75 -6.65 10.95 21.12
N PRO A 76 -6.92 11.22 22.41
CA PRO A 76 -6.17 12.20 23.19
C PRO A 76 -4.71 11.77 23.46
N THR A 77 -4.45 10.46 23.40
CA THR A 77 -3.13 9.88 23.64
C THR A 77 -2.89 8.67 22.76
N LEU A 78 -1.66 8.48 22.31
CA LEU A 78 -1.15 7.22 21.74
C LEU A 78 -0.10 6.62 22.68
N SER A 79 -0.25 5.35 23.05
CA SER A 79 0.68 4.65 23.95
C SER A 79 1.39 3.49 23.25
N ASN A 80 2.70 3.58 23.08
CA ASN A 80 3.53 2.49 22.58
C ASN A 80 4.06 1.70 23.76
N VAL A 81 3.81 0.39 23.83
CA VAL A 81 4.24 -0.43 24.97
C VAL A 81 5.19 -1.54 24.51
N ALA A 82 6.41 -1.54 25.04
CA ALA A 82 7.34 -2.62 24.81
C ALA A 82 6.89 -3.88 25.55
N GLY A 83 6.74 -4.97 24.81
CA GLY A 83 6.23 -6.23 25.32
C GLY A 83 6.84 -7.45 24.63
N PRO A 84 6.33 -8.65 24.93
CA PRO A 84 6.82 -9.90 24.34
C PRO A 84 6.20 -10.21 22.97
N VAL A 85 5.20 -9.44 22.54
CA VAL A 85 4.45 -9.67 21.29
C VAL A 85 5.14 -8.93 20.14
N GLY A 86 5.14 -9.53 18.95
CA GLY A 86 5.76 -8.93 17.74
C GLY A 86 5.20 -7.54 17.43
N GLY A 87 3.89 -7.46 17.34
CA GLY A 87 3.02 -6.32 17.05
C GLY A 87 1.61 -6.67 17.49
N MET A 88 0.84 -5.73 18.01
CA MET A 88 -0.57 -5.90 18.38
C MET A 88 -1.19 -4.54 18.65
N GLU A 89 -2.21 -4.24 17.88
CA GLU A 89 -2.87 -2.96 17.76
C GLU A 89 -4.16 -2.87 18.59
N TYR A 90 -4.37 -1.73 19.22
CA TYR A 90 -5.64 -1.34 19.83
C TYR A 90 -5.85 0.17 19.66
N PRO A 91 -7.08 0.69 19.84
CA PRO A 91 -7.32 2.14 19.82
C PRO A 91 -6.45 2.87 20.84
N GLY A 92 -5.56 3.75 20.37
CA GLY A 92 -4.71 4.59 21.22
C GLY A 92 -3.65 3.87 22.06
N ILE A 93 -3.44 2.57 21.85
CA ILE A 93 -2.38 1.79 22.50
C ILE A 93 -1.98 0.60 21.63
N HIS A 94 -0.69 0.33 21.51
CA HIS A 94 -0.21 -0.89 20.85
C HIS A 94 0.98 -1.50 21.59
N PHE A 95 1.26 -2.75 21.26
CA PHE A 95 2.37 -3.51 21.82
C PHE A 95 3.38 -3.88 20.74
N THR A 96 4.66 -3.66 21.01
CA THR A 96 5.73 -4.03 20.07
C THR A 96 6.83 -4.74 20.83
N GLU A 97 7.53 -5.65 20.16
CA GLU A 97 8.54 -6.49 20.77
C GLU A 97 9.68 -5.64 21.39
N TYR A 98 9.97 -5.90 22.67
CA TYR A 98 10.82 -5.06 23.51
C TYR A 98 12.29 -4.95 23.04
N ASN A 99 12.78 -5.91 22.26
CA ASN A 99 14.17 -5.98 21.80
C ASN A 99 14.37 -5.45 20.38
N ARG A 100 13.35 -4.84 19.76
CA ARG A 100 13.47 -4.22 18.44
C ARG A 100 14.23 -2.92 18.51
N SER A 101 15.06 -2.68 17.49
CA SER A 101 15.85 -1.46 17.34
C SER A 101 15.95 -1.04 15.87
N GLY A 102 16.45 0.18 15.65
CA GLY A 102 16.71 0.72 14.31
C GLY A 102 15.49 0.66 13.39
N ASN A 103 15.69 0.20 12.15
CA ASN A 103 14.63 0.09 11.16
C ASN A 103 13.58 -0.98 11.52
N ARG A 104 13.96 -2.05 12.24
CA ARG A 104 13.02 -3.08 12.66
C ARG A 104 12.01 -2.55 13.67
N LEU A 105 12.44 -1.65 14.57
CA LEU A 105 11.51 -0.96 15.46
C LEU A 105 10.64 0.03 14.69
N TRP A 106 11.24 0.85 13.82
CA TRP A 106 10.50 1.80 12.97
C TRP A 106 9.36 1.14 12.20
N VAL A 107 9.66 0.11 11.40
CA VAL A 107 8.66 -0.54 10.54
C VAL A 107 7.52 -1.12 11.35
N THR A 108 7.82 -1.80 12.46
CA THR A 108 6.77 -2.40 13.29
C THR A 108 5.95 -1.33 13.98
N LEU A 109 6.59 -0.34 14.61
CA LEU A 109 5.89 0.70 15.35
C LEU A 109 5.02 1.56 14.43
N ASP A 110 5.51 1.94 13.24
CA ASP A 110 4.72 2.65 12.24
C ASP A 110 3.48 1.86 11.80
N HIS A 111 3.62 0.56 11.57
CA HIS A 111 2.51 -0.36 11.25
C HIS A 111 1.46 -0.40 12.37
N GLU A 112 1.89 -0.58 13.61
CA GLU A 112 0.99 -0.57 14.78
C GLU A 112 0.30 0.79 15.00
N VAL A 113 0.97 1.89 14.65
CA VAL A 113 0.37 3.24 14.70
C VAL A 113 -0.66 3.42 13.61
N ALA A 114 -0.35 3.00 12.38
CA ALA A 114 -1.25 3.07 11.22
C ALA A 114 -2.56 2.32 11.48
N HIS A 115 -2.55 1.30 12.34
CA HIS A 115 -3.76 0.59 12.72
C HIS A 115 -4.83 1.46 13.40
N ASN A 116 -4.47 2.63 13.92
CA ASN A 116 -5.45 3.59 14.42
C ASN A 116 -6.39 4.10 13.30
N TRP A 117 -5.98 4.08 12.04
CA TRP A 117 -6.84 4.36 10.89
C TRP A 117 -7.62 3.11 10.46
N PHE A 118 -6.91 1.99 10.31
CA PHE A 118 -7.51 0.71 9.94
C PHE A 118 -7.02 -0.38 10.88
N PRO A 119 -7.85 -0.98 11.74
CA PRO A 119 -9.30 -0.94 11.68
C PRO A 119 -9.97 -0.08 12.77
N MET A 120 -9.24 0.77 13.48
CA MET A 120 -9.81 1.46 14.65
C MET A 120 -10.75 2.62 14.29
N ILE A 121 -10.40 3.45 13.30
CA ILE A 121 -11.32 4.47 12.76
C ILE A 121 -12.28 3.83 11.77
N VAL A 122 -11.80 3.06 10.79
CA VAL A 122 -12.65 2.37 9.82
C VAL A 122 -12.68 0.87 10.15
N GLY A 123 -13.80 0.40 10.68
CA GLY A 123 -13.91 -0.93 11.29
C GLY A 123 -14.13 -2.07 10.30
N SER A 124 -13.09 -2.57 9.65
CA SER A 124 -13.18 -3.80 8.83
C SER A 124 -13.46 -5.05 9.66
N ASN A 125 -14.04 -6.07 9.01
CA ASN A 125 -14.27 -7.40 9.57
C ASN A 125 -13.04 -8.28 9.34
N GLU A 126 -12.02 -8.13 10.17
CA GLU A 126 -10.74 -8.87 10.07
C GLU A 126 -10.92 -10.39 9.93
N ARG A 127 -11.93 -10.97 10.60
CA ARG A 127 -12.21 -12.42 10.53
C ARG A 127 -12.65 -12.90 9.14
N GLN A 128 -13.14 -12.02 8.30
CA GLN A 128 -13.54 -12.32 6.92
C GLN A 128 -12.60 -11.67 5.89
N TYR A 129 -12.07 -10.48 6.19
CA TYR A 129 -11.34 -9.64 5.24
C TYR A 129 -10.10 -9.00 5.88
N ALA A 130 -9.27 -9.77 6.60
CA ALA A 130 -8.05 -9.28 7.27
C ALA A 130 -7.12 -8.47 6.36
N TRP A 131 -7.18 -8.68 5.05
CA TRP A 131 -6.42 -7.88 4.10
C TRP A 131 -6.78 -6.39 4.17
N MET A 132 -8.01 -6.01 4.47
CA MET A 132 -8.40 -4.61 4.61
C MET A 132 -7.65 -3.94 5.77
N ASP A 133 -7.51 -4.65 6.88
CA ASP A 133 -6.77 -4.18 8.04
C ASP A 133 -5.28 -4.05 7.68
N GLU A 134 -4.68 -5.17 7.26
CA GLU A 134 -3.23 -5.33 7.20
C GLU A 134 -2.59 -4.74 5.93
N SER A 135 -3.26 -4.84 4.78
CA SER A 135 -2.72 -4.31 3.54
C SER A 135 -2.87 -2.79 3.44
N PHE A 136 -3.93 -2.20 4.02
CA PHE A 136 -4.10 -0.75 4.03
C PHE A 136 -3.00 -0.10 4.88
N VAL A 137 -2.73 -0.62 6.07
CA VAL A 137 -1.62 -0.10 6.90
C VAL A 137 -0.26 -0.39 6.28
N THR A 138 -0.08 -1.53 5.60
CA THR A 138 1.16 -1.84 4.87
C THR A 138 1.40 -0.86 3.72
N PHE A 139 0.33 -0.51 2.97
CA PHE A 139 0.37 0.52 1.93
C PHE A 139 0.68 1.90 2.50
N MET A 140 0.04 2.30 3.60
CA MET A 140 0.28 3.57 4.27
C MET A 140 1.74 3.70 4.74
N GLY A 141 2.29 2.64 5.32
CA GLY A 141 3.67 2.59 5.81
C GLY A 141 4.73 2.81 4.72
N TYR A 142 4.42 2.51 3.45
CA TYR A 142 5.31 2.82 2.32
C TYR A 142 5.59 4.32 2.21
N TYR A 143 4.57 5.15 2.34
CA TYR A 143 4.71 6.61 2.27
C TYR A 143 5.27 7.19 3.56
N ALA A 144 4.88 6.65 4.72
CA ALA A 144 5.44 7.06 6.01
C ALA A 144 6.96 6.88 6.07
N ALA A 145 7.47 5.72 5.62
CA ALA A 145 8.92 5.47 5.57
C ALA A 145 9.66 6.45 4.65
N ARG A 146 9.05 6.86 3.52
CA ARG A 146 9.64 7.83 2.58
C ARG A 146 9.64 9.25 3.15
N ASN A 147 8.59 9.61 3.89
CA ASN A 147 8.50 10.89 4.58
C ASN A 147 9.49 10.97 5.75
N PHE A 148 9.69 9.87 6.47
CA PHE A 148 10.56 9.83 7.63
C PHE A 148 12.05 9.83 7.26
N LYS A 149 12.71 10.99 7.42
CA LYS A 149 14.16 11.19 7.19
C LYS A 149 14.62 10.79 5.78
N GLY A 150 13.75 10.91 4.78
CA GLY A 150 14.11 10.98 3.36
C GLY A 150 14.90 9.79 2.80
N ALA A 151 14.48 8.54 3.12
CA ALA A 151 15.00 7.25 2.61
C ALA A 151 16.02 6.48 3.47
N LYS A 152 16.37 6.93 4.68
CA LYS A 152 17.17 6.10 5.61
C LYS A 152 16.38 4.89 6.13
N TYR A 153 15.07 5.03 6.24
CA TYR A 153 14.16 4.00 6.73
C TYR A 153 13.37 3.38 5.58
N THR A 154 13.03 2.12 5.75
CA THR A 154 12.24 1.35 4.80
C THR A 154 10.88 0.99 5.41
N SER A 155 10.00 0.44 4.58
CA SER A 155 8.73 -0.18 4.95
C SER A 155 8.77 -1.66 4.57
N TYR A 156 7.69 -2.40 4.89
CA TYR A 156 7.53 -3.78 4.44
C TYR A 156 7.54 -3.96 2.92
N ILE A 157 7.16 -2.92 2.16
CA ILE A 157 7.04 -2.98 0.69
C ILE A 157 7.96 -1.98 -0.03
N SER A 158 9.02 -1.49 0.63
CA SER A 158 9.99 -0.58 -0.01
C SER A 158 10.67 -1.20 -1.24
N ASP A 159 10.83 -2.52 -1.26
CA ASP A 159 11.32 -3.27 -2.42
C ASP A 159 10.17 -3.92 -3.21
N TYR A 160 9.09 -3.16 -3.44
CA TYR A 160 7.91 -3.64 -4.17
C TYR A 160 8.28 -4.24 -5.53
N LYS A 161 9.36 -3.76 -6.17
CA LYS A 161 9.83 -4.25 -7.47
C LYS A 161 10.26 -5.71 -7.43
N ASN A 162 11.00 -6.12 -6.41
CA ASN A 162 11.33 -7.53 -6.23
C ASN A 162 10.15 -8.31 -5.63
N MET A 163 9.37 -7.70 -4.74
CA MET A 163 8.25 -8.36 -4.08
C MET A 163 7.11 -8.71 -5.03
N ARG A 164 6.83 -7.91 -6.06
CA ARG A 164 5.78 -8.22 -7.05
C ARG A 164 6.03 -9.56 -7.75
N ARG A 165 7.29 -10.00 -7.85
CA ARG A 165 7.68 -11.32 -8.38
C ARG A 165 7.16 -12.49 -7.54
N ARG A 166 6.81 -12.24 -6.27
CA ARG A 166 6.21 -13.24 -5.38
C ARG A 166 4.78 -13.59 -5.76
N PHE A 167 4.13 -12.79 -6.60
CA PHE A 167 2.75 -12.99 -7.04
C PHE A 167 2.65 -13.41 -8.51
N MET A 168 3.79 -13.47 -9.21
CA MET A 168 3.86 -13.85 -10.61
C MET A 168 3.73 -15.36 -10.77
N GLY A 169 2.70 -15.82 -11.50
CA GLY A 169 2.51 -17.24 -11.81
C GLY A 169 2.28 -18.12 -10.58
N THR A 170 1.73 -17.55 -9.51
CA THR A 170 1.43 -18.25 -8.26
C THR A 170 -0.04 -18.61 -8.14
N GLU A 171 -0.35 -19.68 -7.41
CA GLU A 171 -1.72 -20.08 -7.04
C GLU A 171 -2.03 -19.63 -5.58
N LEU A 172 -1.98 -18.33 -5.33
CA LEU A 172 -2.33 -17.78 -4.00
C LEU A 172 -3.83 -17.86 -3.75
N GLY A 173 -4.65 -17.78 -4.78
CA GLY A 173 -6.11 -17.64 -4.70
C GLY A 173 -6.57 -16.21 -4.42
N PRO A 174 -7.90 -15.99 -4.37
CA PRO A 174 -8.49 -14.66 -4.18
C PRO A 174 -8.09 -14.00 -2.86
N VAL A 175 -7.91 -12.67 -2.89
CA VAL A 175 -7.63 -11.86 -1.70
C VAL A 175 -8.85 -11.76 -0.79
N THR A 176 -10.05 -11.70 -1.37
CA THR A 176 -11.30 -11.50 -0.63
C THR A 176 -11.78 -12.71 0.16
N ARG A 177 -11.04 -13.83 0.14
CA ARG A 177 -11.40 -15.03 0.90
C ARG A 177 -11.09 -14.89 2.40
N PRO A 178 -11.84 -15.57 3.28
CA PRO A 178 -11.59 -15.55 4.71
C PRO A 178 -10.17 -16.01 5.10
N PRO A 179 -9.51 -15.36 6.07
CA PRO A 179 -8.14 -15.72 6.50
C PRO A 179 -7.97 -17.18 6.93
N ARG A 180 -9.01 -17.78 7.52
CA ARG A 180 -9.02 -19.20 7.92
C ARG A 180 -8.92 -20.20 6.75
N GLU A 181 -9.21 -19.74 5.54
CA GLU A 181 -9.14 -20.54 4.31
C GLU A 181 -7.78 -20.37 3.61
N ILE A 182 -6.95 -19.44 4.09
CA ILE A 182 -5.61 -19.22 3.56
C ILE A 182 -4.66 -20.25 4.18
N GLY A 183 -4.13 -21.15 3.34
CA GLY A 183 -3.06 -22.06 3.73
C GLY A 183 -1.68 -21.42 3.59
N LYS A 184 -0.92 -21.84 2.59
CA LYS A 184 0.36 -21.20 2.23
C LYS A 184 0.10 -19.82 1.64
N GLY A 185 1.01 -18.86 1.89
CA GLY A 185 0.90 -17.51 1.34
C GLY A 185 0.04 -16.55 2.18
N PHE A 186 -0.19 -16.85 3.46
CA PHE A 186 -0.96 -15.97 4.37
C PHE A 186 -0.51 -14.52 4.31
N SER A 187 0.78 -14.26 4.55
CA SER A 187 1.30 -12.89 4.52
C SER A 187 1.21 -12.25 3.13
N ASP A 188 1.33 -13.04 2.06
CA ASP A 188 1.23 -12.54 0.70
C ASP A 188 -0.19 -12.05 0.39
N ILE A 189 -1.22 -12.75 0.87
CA ILE A 189 -2.62 -12.38 0.65
C ILE A 189 -3.09 -11.27 1.61
N VAL A 190 -2.69 -11.34 2.87
CA VAL A 190 -3.20 -10.43 3.91
C VAL A 190 -2.45 -9.10 3.90
N TYR A 191 -1.16 -9.09 3.59
CA TYR A 191 -0.34 -7.87 3.65
C TYR A 191 0.09 -7.42 2.26
N PHE A 192 0.82 -8.27 1.53
CA PHE A 192 1.71 -7.77 0.48
C PHE A 192 1.05 -7.59 -0.89
N LYS A 193 0.32 -8.60 -1.41
CA LYS A 193 -0.35 -8.54 -2.73
C LYS A 193 -1.33 -7.37 -2.80
N PRO A 194 -2.24 -7.16 -1.82
CA PRO A 194 -3.20 -6.06 -1.91
C PRO A 194 -2.54 -4.70 -1.66
N ALA A 195 -1.52 -4.61 -0.79
CA ALA A 195 -0.80 -3.35 -0.60
C ALA A 195 -0.03 -2.93 -1.86
N ILE A 196 0.58 -3.89 -2.56
CA ILE A 196 1.21 -3.65 -3.86
C ILE A 196 0.17 -3.33 -4.94
N ALA A 197 -1.00 -3.98 -4.91
CA ALA A 197 -2.11 -3.60 -5.79
C ALA A 197 -2.50 -2.11 -5.58
N LEU A 198 -2.64 -1.66 -4.34
CA LEU A 198 -2.93 -0.25 -4.05
C LEU A 198 -1.80 0.71 -4.49
N LEU A 199 -0.54 0.29 -4.38
CA LEU A 199 0.58 1.04 -4.97
C LEU A 199 0.45 1.15 -6.49
N VAL A 200 0.18 0.04 -7.19
CA VAL A 200 -0.02 0.04 -8.65
C VAL A 200 -1.22 0.91 -9.03
N LEU A 201 -2.33 0.80 -8.29
CA LEU A 201 -3.52 1.61 -8.53
C LEU A 201 -3.21 3.10 -8.40
N ARG A 202 -2.46 3.50 -7.37
CA ARG A 202 -2.06 4.89 -7.14
C ARG A 202 -1.04 5.40 -8.17
N GLU A 203 0.00 4.64 -8.44
CA GLU A 203 1.19 5.12 -9.18
C GLU A 203 1.10 4.88 -10.68
N TYR A 204 0.32 3.88 -11.11
CA TYR A 204 0.25 3.46 -12.52
C TYR A 204 -1.14 3.70 -13.15
N VAL A 205 -2.22 3.55 -12.40
CA VAL A 205 -3.58 3.57 -12.95
C VAL A 205 -4.27 4.93 -12.75
N LEU A 206 -4.44 5.38 -11.50
CA LEU A 206 -5.21 6.59 -11.17
C LEU A 206 -4.35 7.86 -11.12
N GLY A 207 -3.09 7.72 -10.73
CA GLY A 207 -2.27 8.83 -10.28
C GLY A 207 -2.58 9.23 -8.82
N ALA A 208 -1.57 9.83 -8.17
CA ALA A 208 -1.61 10.21 -6.75
C ALA A 208 -2.82 11.08 -6.37
N GLU A 209 -3.14 12.11 -7.17
CA GLU A 209 -4.19 13.06 -6.82
C GLU A 209 -5.57 12.40 -6.69
N ARG A 210 -5.96 11.60 -7.70
CA ARG A 210 -7.26 10.93 -7.74
C ARG A 210 -7.35 9.81 -6.72
N PHE A 211 -6.27 9.01 -6.61
CA PHE A 211 -6.22 7.96 -5.59
C PHE A 211 -6.32 8.55 -4.18
N ASP A 212 -5.52 9.57 -3.85
CA ASP A 212 -5.46 10.12 -2.50
C ASP A 212 -6.79 10.78 -2.12
N TYR A 213 -7.44 11.48 -3.07
CA TYR A 213 -8.78 11.99 -2.89
C TYR A 213 -9.80 10.88 -2.60
N ALA A 214 -9.77 9.79 -3.39
CA ALA A 214 -10.69 8.67 -3.23
C ALA A 214 -10.46 7.90 -1.92
N PHE A 215 -9.21 7.66 -1.55
CA PHE A 215 -8.85 6.96 -0.31
C PHE A 215 -9.20 7.79 0.93
N ARG A 216 -8.95 9.12 0.91
CA ARG A 216 -9.44 10.03 1.96
C ARG A 216 -10.97 10.02 2.06
N SER A 217 -11.66 10.05 0.92
CA SER A 217 -13.13 10.01 0.88
C SER A 217 -13.66 8.72 1.50
N TYR A 218 -13.03 7.57 1.23
CA TYR A 218 -13.37 6.30 1.87
C TYR A 218 -13.23 6.38 3.40
N ILE A 219 -12.08 6.86 3.90
CA ILE A 219 -11.84 6.97 5.35
C ILE A 219 -12.88 7.89 5.98
N GLN A 220 -13.13 9.07 5.40
CA GLN A 220 -14.10 10.03 5.92
C GLN A 220 -15.53 9.49 5.92
N ASN A 221 -15.96 8.82 4.86
CA ASN A 221 -17.32 8.30 4.74
C ASN A 221 -17.58 7.10 5.67
N TRP A 222 -16.55 6.32 5.97
CA TRP A 222 -16.62 5.09 6.74
C TRP A 222 -16.01 5.18 8.15
N ALA A 223 -15.56 6.36 8.57
CA ALA A 223 -15.13 6.61 9.92
C ALA A 223 -16.22 6.19 10.93
N TYR A 224 -15.81 5.36 11.87
CA TYR A 224 -16.59 4.74 12.94
C TYR A 224 -17.74 3.84 12.46
N LYS A 225 -17.62 3.26 11.25
CA LYS A 225 -18.54 2.29 10.65
C LYS A 225 -17.81 1.01 10.29
N HIS A 226 -18.55 0.02 9.74
CA HIS A 226 -18.03 -1.30 9.40
C HIS A 226 -18.22 -1.66 7.90
N PRO A 227 -17.41 -1.09 6.99
CA PRO A 227 -17.51 -1.37 5.56
C PRO A 227 -17.16 -2.83 5.21
N GLN A 228 -17.76 -3.33 4.14
CA GLN A 228 -17.34 -4.52 3.42
C GLN A 228 -16.35 -4.16 2.29
N PRO A 229 -15.64 -5.14 1.67
CA PRO A 229 -14.80 -4.89 0.50
C PRO A 229 -15.47 -4.07 -0.60
N GLU A 230 -16.73 -4.38 -0.92
CA GLU A 230 -17.50 -3.70 -1.97
C GLU A 230 -17.72 -2.22 -1.64
N ASP A 231 -17.85 -1.86 -0.38
CA ASP A 231 -17.97 -0.46 0.05
C ASP A 231 -16.68 0.32 -0.22
N PHE A 232 -15.53 -0.32 -0.05
CA PHE A 232 -14.23 0.24 -0.41
C PHE A 232 -14.10 0.40 -1.93
N PHE A 233 -14.34 -0.67 -2.69
CA PHE A 233 -14.23 -0.66 -4.15
C PHE A 233 -15.15 0.39 -4.79
N ASN A 234 -16.44 0.40 -4.42
CA ASN A 234 -17.40 1.38 -4.89
C ASN A 234 -17.01 2.81 -4.50
N CYS A 235 -16.45 3.03 -3.29
CA CYS A 235 -16.02 4.37 -2.90
C CYS A 235 -14.82 4.85 -3.71
N MET A 236 -13.87 3.96 -3.99
CA MET A 236 -12.70 4.28 -4.82
C MET A 236 -13.11 4.64 -6.24
N GLU A 237 -14.02 3.88 -6.86
CA GLU A 237 -14.56 4.17 -8.19
C GLU A 237 -15.34 5.50 -8.22
N ASN A 238 -16.31 5.66 -7.31
CA ASN A 238 -17.16 6.86 -7.30
C ASN A 238 -16.36 8.15 -7.05
N ALA A 239 -15.38 8.12 -6.15
CA ALA A 239 -14.59 9.30 -5.82
C ALA A 239 -13.48 9.58 -6.82
N SER A 240 -12.87 8.54 -7.42
CA SER A 240 -11.87 8.75 -8.49
C SER A 240 -12.52 9.11 -9.82
N GLY A 241 -13.75 8.67 -10.08
CA GLY A 241 -14.43 8.80 -11.36
C GLY A 241 -13.92 7.82 -12.44
N GLU A 242 -13.24 6.74 -12.06
CA GLU A 242 -12.83 5.66 -12.96
C GLU A 242 -13.64 4.38 -12.72
N GLU A 243 -13.85 3.61 -13.79
CA GLU A 243 -14.34 2.23 -13.71
C GLU A 243 -13.16 1.31 -13.41
N LEU A 244 -13.20 0.62 -12.26
CA LEU A 244 -12.11 -0.19 -11.74
C LEU A 244 -12.52 -1.66 -11.51
N GLY A 245 -13.69 -2.07 -12.00
CA GLY A 245 -14.18 -3.43 -11.86
C GLY A 245 -13.19 -4.46 -12.40
N TRP A 246 -12.55 -4.18 -13.54
CA TRP A 246 -11.46 -5.00 -14.09
C TRP A 246 -10.28 -5.14 -13.12
N PHE A 247 -9.94 -4.06 -12.40
CA PHE A 247 -8.83 -4.05 -11.45
C PHE A 247 -9.16 -4.87 -10.21
N TRP A 248 -10.35 -4.65 -9.62
CA TRP A 248 -10.80 -5.43 -8.45
C TRP A 248 -10.97 -6.90 -8.79
N GLN A 249 -11.49 -7.20 -9.97
CA GLN A 249 -11.70 -8.56 -10.41
C GLN A 249 -10.38 -9.34 -10.46
N SER A 250 -9.37 -8.81 -11.16
CA SER A 250 -8.09 -9.52 -11.32
C SER A 250 -7.22 -9.53 -10.07
N TRP A 251 -7.16 -8.42 -9.31
CA TRP A 251 -6.29 -8.33 -8.13
C TRP A 251 -6.90 -8.93 -6.87
N PHE A 252 -8.23 -8.86 -6.69
CA PHE A 252 -8.88 -9.19 -5.42
C PHE A 252 -9.81 -10.40 -5.47
N TYR A 253 -10.67 -10.51 -6.49
CA TYR A 253 -11.64 -11.61 -6.59
C TYR A 253 -11.09 -12.85 -7.30
N GLN A 254 -10.05 -12.70 -8.11
CA GLN A 254 -9.41 -13.78 -8.84
C GLN A 254 -7.91 -13.87 -8.51
N ASP A 255 -7.27 -14.88 -9.07
CA ASP A 255 -5.84 -15.09 -8.98
C ASP A 255 -5.22 -15.14 -10.38
N GLU A 256 -5.57 -14.12 -11.17
CA GLU A 256 -5.06 -13.97 -12.52
C GLU A 256 -3.61 -13.51 -12.51
N SER A 257 -2.90 -13.83 -13.59
CA SER A 257 -1.55 -13.37 -13.85
C SER A 257 -1.54 -12.47 -15.07
N LEU A 258 -0.56 -11.56 -15.12
CA LEU A 258 -0.35 -10.63 -16.21
C LEU A 258 0.76 -11.13 -17.14
N ASP A 259 0.53 -11.08 -18.44
CA ASP A 259 1.55 -11.28 -19.47
C ASP A 259 1.18 -10.40 -20.68
N GLN A 260 1.90 -9.28 -20.83
CA GLN A 260 1.73 -8.32 -21.93
C GLN A 260 2.92 -8.40 -22.88
N GLU A 261 2.65 -8.72 -24.13
CA GLU A 261 3.65 -8.99 -25.16
C GLU A 261 3.64 -7.93 -26.27
N ILE A 262 4.84 -7.62 -26.80
CA ILE A 262 4.97 -7.00 -28.13
C ILE A 262 5.03 -8.12 -29.18
N ALA A 263 3.87 -8.43 -29.77
CA ALA A 263 3.74 -9.56 -30.68
C ALA A 263 4.33 -9.30 -32.08
N ASP A 264 4.29 -8.04 -32.54
CA ASP A 264 4.92 -7.61 -33.80
C ASP A 264 5.15 -6.09 -33.76
N ALA A 265 6.27 -5.62 -34.28
CA ALA A 265 6.48 -4.20 -34.53
C ALA A 265 7.19 -3.98 -35.86
N ARG A 266 6.66 -3.06 -36.68
CA ARG A 266 7.22 -2.71 -38.00
C ARG A 266 7.32 -1.23 -38.16
N GLN A 267 8.51 -0.77 -38.54
CA GLN A 267 8.79 0.63 -38.81
C GLN A 267 8.85 0.90 -40.32
N SER A 268 8.31 2.04 -40.75
CA SER A 268 8.45 2.57 -42.11
C SER A 268 9.58 3.61 -42.21
N ASP A 269 9.96 3.96 -43.44
CA ASP A 269 10.95 5.01 -43.73
C ASP A 269 10.54 6.42 -43.23
N GLU A 270 9.27 6.62 -42.89
CA GLU A 270 8.73 7.89 -42.36
C GLU A 270 8.67 7.93 -40.82
N ASN A 271 9.39 7.02 -40.15
CA ASN A 271 9.36 6.83 -38.68
C ASN A 271 7.95 6.56 -38.14
N ILE A 272 7.11 5.89 -38.95
CA ILE A 272 5.81 5.39 -38.50
C ILE A 272 5.98 3.94 -38.10
N ILE A 273 5.66 3.63 -36.85
CA ILE A 273 5.75 2.31 -36.27
C ILE A 273 4.33 1.76 -36.12
N ARG A 274 4.07 0.58 -36.68
CA ARG A 274 2.88 -0.22 -36.40
C ARG A 274 3.24 -1.27 -35.36
N ILE A 275 2.59 -1.21 -34.21
CA ILE A 275 2.81 -2.12 -33.07
C ILE A 275 1.58 -3.00 -32.88
N THR A 276 1.80 -4.29 -32.65
CA THR A 276 0.79 -5.25 -32.21
C THR A 276 1.14 -5.68 -30.80
N LEU A 277 0.24 -5.39 -29.86
CA LEU A 277 0.31 -5.84 -28.48
C LEU A 277 -0.61 -7.04 -28.29
N ALA A 278 -0.23 -7.96 -27.40
CA ALA A 278 -1.07 -9.07 -26.98
C ALA A 278 -1.11 -9.20 -25.44
N SER A 279 -2.27 -9.57 -24.89
CA SER A 279 -2.45 -9.96 -23.49
C SER A 279 -2.62 -11.48 -23.43
N LYS A 280 -1.60 -12.21 -22.97
CA LYS A 280 -1.58 -13.68 -23.03
C LYS A 280 -2.35 -14.34 -21.89
N LEU A 281 -2.62 -13.59 -20.82
CA LEU A 281 -3.26 -14.05 -19.60
C LEU A 281 -4.41 -13.11 -19.19
N GLY A 282 -5.15 -13.52 -18.15
CA GLY A 282 -6.46 -12.97 -17.79
C GLY A 282 -6.47 -11.61 -17.09
N MET A 283 -5.32 -11.00 -16.80
CA MET A 283 -5.25 -9.77 -16.00
C MET A 283 -5.12 -8.52 -16.90
N PRO A 284 -6.21 -7.88 -17.35
CA PRO A 284 -6.12 -6.67 -18.16
C PRO A 284 -5.48 -5.53 -17.34
N MET A 285 -4.53 -4.81 -17.96
CA MET A 285 -3.90 -3.62 -17.40
C MET A 285 -3.70 -2.56 -18.51
N PRO A 286 -3.70 -1.26 -18.18
CA PRO A 286 -3.17 -0.23 -19.08
C PRO A 286 -1.73 -0.55 -19.50
N VAL A 287 -1.30 0.01 -20.64
CA VAL A 287 0.05 -0.25 -21.17
C VAL A 287 0.81 1.06 -21.35
N VAL A 288 1.90 1.22 -20.60
CA VAL A 288 2.92 2.25 -20.86
C VAL A 288 3.94 1.67 -21.84
N VAL A 289 4.02 2.26 -23.04
CA VAL A 289 4.96 1.89 -24.09
C VAL A 289 6.05 2.96 -24.17
N GLU A 290 7.32 2.57 -24.01
CA GLU A 290 8.48 3.43 -24.21
C GLU A 290 9.19 3.09 -25.52
N PHE A 291 9.49 4.12 -26.31
CA PHE A 291 10.24 4.05 -27.56
C PHE A 291 11.61 4.69 -27.33
N THR A 292 12.68 3.93 -27.51
CA THR A 292 14.05 4.46 -27.53
C THR A 292 14.41 4.85 -28.95
N LEU A 293 14.75 6.11 -29.15
CA LEU A 293 15.06 6.68 -30.46
C LEU A 293 16.54 6.50 -30.83
N ALA A 294 16.88 6.77 -32.10
CA ALA A 294 18.23 6.65 -32.64
C ALA A 294 19.28 7.51 -31.93
N ASP A 295 18.89 8.67 -31.39
CA ASP A 295 19.75 9.56 -30.60
C ASP A 295 19.84 9.20 -29.11
N GLY A 296 19.15 8.15 -28.67
CA GLY A 296 19.09 7.69 -27.29
C GLY A 296 18.05 8.39 -26.41
N SER A 297 17.30 9.36 -26.94
CA SER A 297 16.13 9.92 -26.24
C SER A 297 14.96 8.93 -26.22
N THR A 298 14.00 9.16 -25.32
CA THR A 298 12.81 8.30 -25.20
C THR A 298 11.52 9.08 -25.38
N GLU A 299 10.55 8.43 -26.02
CA GLU A 299 9.16 8.88 -26.09
C GLU A 299 8.25 7.84 -25.43
N ARG A 300 7.20 8.26 -24.73
CA ARG A 300 6.26 7.36 -24.05
C ARG A 300 4.84 7.53 -24.55
N LYS A 301 4.11 6.42 -24.66
CA LYS A 301 2.67 6.38 -24.95
C LYS A 301 1.96 5.59 -23.86
N ASN A 302 0.97 6.22 -23.24
CA ASN A 302 0.08 5.56 -22.28
C ASN A 302 -1.18 5.11 -23.02
N LEU A 303 -1.46 3.82 -23.01
CA LEU A 303 -2.67 3.22 -23.56
C LEU A 303 -3.60 2.82 -22.41
N PRO A 304 -4.88 3.20 -22.45
CA PRO A 304 -5.83 2.83 -21.40
C PRO A 304 -6.11 1.33 -21.42
N VAL A 305 -6.69 0.80 -20.35
CA VAL A 305 -7.10 -0.62 -20.28
C VAL A 305 -8.15 -0.99 -21.35
N ASP A 306 -8.93 -0.01 -21.83
CA ASP A 306 -9.98 -0.20 -22.84
C ASP A 306 -9.50 -0.78 -24.17
N ILE A 307 -8.20 -0.74 -24.44
CA ILE A 307 -7.63 -1.37 -25.64
C ILE A 307 -7.92 -2.87 -25.70
N TRP A 308 -8.22 -3.51 -24.57
CA TRP A 308 -8.54 -4.93 -24.44
C TRP A 308 -10.04 -5.25 -24.58
N ASN A 309 -10.92 -4.24 -24.74
CA ASN A 309 -12.38 -4.45 -24.81
C ASN A 309 -12.82 -5.27 -26.05
N GLN A 310 -11.99 -5.33 -27.10
CA GLN A 310 -12.30 -6.05 -28.35
C GLN A 310 -11.55 -7.38 -28.49
N GLY A 311 -10.76 -7.78 -27.48
CA GLY A 311 -10.00 -9.01 -27.48
C GLY A 311 -8.63 -8.87 -26.82
N ASP A 312 -7.85 -9.94 -26.93
CA ASP A 312 -6.51 -10.07 -26.36
C ASP A 312 -5.42 -9.39 -27.19
N THR A 313 -5.75 -8.78 -28.32
CA THR A 313 -4.80 -8.21 -29.28
C THR A 313 -5.18 -6.79 -29.63
N TYR A 314 -4.23 -5.86 -29.56
CA TYR A 314 -4.43 -4.47 -29.91
C TYR A 314 -3.35 -3.98 -30.88
N VAL A 315 -3.77 -3.30 -31.94
CA VAL A 315 -2.87 -2.75 -32.96
C VAL A 315 -3.02 -1.24 -33.00
N PHE A 316 -1.89 -0.53 -32.92
CA PHE A 316 -1.86 0.92 -33.08
C PHE A 316 -0.64 1.37 -33.88
N THR A 317 -0.69 2.63 -34.31
CA THR A 317 0.44 3.30 -34.96
C THR A 317 0.96 4.44 -34.11
N PHE A 318 2.26 4.65 -34.17
CA PHE A 318 2.96 5.75 -33.51
C PHE A 318 3.92 6.40 -34.50
N ARG A 319 3.94 7.74 -34.53
CA ARG A 319 4.88 8.51 -35.35
C ARG A 319 5.94 9.08 -34.42
N ALA A 320 7.13 8.50 -34.44
CA ALA A 320 8.25 8.96 -33.64
C ALA A 320 8.97 10.14 -34.28
N GLY A 321 9.69 10.94 -33.49
CA GLY A 321 10.52 12.02 -34.00
C GLY A 321 11.72 11.54 -34.83
N GLN A 322 12.17 10.31 -34.60
CA GLN A 322 13.33 9.67 -35.22
C GLN A 322 13.10 8.16 -35.40
N PRO A 323 13.97 7.45 -36.13
CA PRO A 323 13.94 5.99 -36.14
C PRO A 323 13.99 5.42 -34.72
N VAL A 324 13.11 4.47 -34.43
CA VAL A 324 13.06 3.76 -33.15
C VAL A 324 14.06 2.61 -33.18
N GLN A 325 14.90 2.52 -32.16
CA GLN A 325 15.84 1.40 -31.96
C GLN A 325 15.21 0.26 -31.18
N SER A 326 14.41 0.58 -30.17
CA SER A 326 13.75 -0.43 -29.34
C SER A 326 12.44 0.07 -28.73
N ILE A 327 11.56 -0.87 -28.40
CA ILE A 327 10.30 -0.65 -27.70
C ILE A 327 10.33 -1.46 -26.40
N ARG A 328 9.84 -0.88 -25.31
CA ARG A 328 9.67 -1.57 -24.02
C ARG A 328 8.31 -1.27 -23.40
N LEU A 329 7.62 -2.32 -22.94
CA LEU A 329 6.40 -2.16 -22.13
C LEU A 329 6.75 -2.04 -20.65
N ASP A 330 6.02 -1.21 -19.91
CA ASP A 330 6.19 -0.97 -18.47
C ASP A 330 7.66 -0.72 -18.09
N PRO A 331 8.31 0.33 -18.65
CA PRO A 331 9.75 0.58 -18.49
C PRO A 331 10.17 0.82 -17.04
N ASP A 332 9.27 1.37 -16.21
CA ASP A 332 9.53 1.67 -14.79
C ASP A 332 9.30 0.45 -13.88
N GLU A 333 8.79 -0.63 -14.47
CA GLU A 333 8.52 -1.91 -13.83
C GLU A 333 7.52 -1.84 -12.68
N TRP A 334 6.33 -1.28 -12.93
CA TRP A 334 5.25 -1.28 -11.95
C TRP A 334 4.50 -2.61 -11.91
N LEU A 335 4.41 -3.31 -13.03
CA LEU A 335 3.49 -4.43 -13.19
C LEU A 335 4.14 -5.79 -12.86
N PRO A 336 3.38 -6.73 -12.24
CA PRO A 336 3.82 -8.10 -11.97
C PRO A 336 3.70 -8.98 -13.23
N ASP A 337 4.24 -8.52 -14.35
CA ASP A 337 4.25 -9.28 -15.60
C ASP A 337 5.15 -10.53 -15.46
N VAL A 338 4.60 -11.71 -15.75
CA VAL A 338 5.26 -12.99 -15.54
C VAL A 338 6.33 -13.32 -16.60
N GLU A 339 6.29 -12.70 -17.77
CA GLU A 339 7.19 -12.99 -18.90
C GLU A 339 7.82 -11.73 -19.50
N ARG A 340 8.52 -10.97 -18.66
CA ARG A 340 9.10 -9.67 -19.04
C ARG A 340 10.02 -9.65 -20.29
N ARG A 341 10.47 -10.81 -20.77
CA ARG A 341 11.32 -10.89 -21.97
C ARG A 341 10.55 -10.59 -23.26
N ASN A 342 9.24 -10.81 -23.27
CA ASN A 342 8.38 -10.54 -24.44
C ASN A 342 7.85 -9.09 -24.47
N ASN A 343 8.14 -8.29 -23.44
CA ASN A 343 7.83 -6.86 -23.34
C ASN A 343 8.86 -5.98 -24.07
N GLU A 344 9.90 -6.56 -24.69
CA GLU A 344 10.96 -5.83 -25.39
C GLU A 344 11.00 -6.21 -26.88
N TRP A 345 11.12 -5.19 -27.74
CA TRP A 345 11.32 -5.37 -29.18
C TRP A 345 12.49 -4.51 -29.66
N ARG A 346 13.33 -5.05 -30.55
CA ARG A 346 14.45 -4.32 -31.18
C ARG A 346 14.35 -4.43 -32.70
N PHE A 347 14.59 -3.32 -33.38
CA PHE A 347 14.52 -3.21 -34.85
C PHE A 347 15.81 -3.58 -35.55
#